data_AF-A0A433Q569-F1
#
_entry.id   AF-A0A433Q569-F1
#
_cell.length_a   1.000
_cell.length_b   1.000
_cell.length_c   1.000
_cell.angle_alpha   90.00
_cell.angle_beta   90.00
_cell.angle_gamma   90.00
#
_symmetry.space_group_name_H-M   'P 1'
#
loop_
_entity.id
_entity.type
_entity.pdbx_description
1 polymer ?
#
loop_
_entity_poly.entity_id
_entity_poly.type
_entity_poly.pdbx_seq_one_letter_code
_entity_poly.pdbx_strand_id
1 'polypeptide(L)'
;MHVLLEKSVSVFLLASFAVVASAAAPPGLIYGRYYRHSLLEPLFLNPFLTCVISLPDSTAVINSVLYFLGGQGPDGNSSAAFYAVDLTAPFPAASPPWKLLDSNAVTPADSAASFVHNGTFWRQGGLNRRAISPPPQRLELYNPTTSAWSFPTVGIQAGSKTPLQSCDHSVVLNEPTGIAYFFGGQNVTGGAGGIELNVLYTLDTNTLLFADVNPTGTPPPPVSYHQAILIDGNMYVLGGKSTASNGTIIRNAFDQISVYNTLLNSWSVINTTGQIPTPRSSHTAVLLPNGISILVFGGNSATANNDIYVLHTTNMTWSAPTFSGTAPVPRIGHSAVMVGTQMLVMMGYIDANYVSDFHVLDTDKWEWTTGFTPTNVRANASNPSNPSSLTFGTVTTTAIVTAQPNPSSPSSNPLAPVGGPGGVAAMVLGAIILVIIGVTLCRRYRRAITPDSQPNVPLKPDAKPDIVLLPMIMVYKPDEVVIKNPDVVRQ
;
A
#
# COMPACT_ATOMS: atom_id res chain seq x y z
N MET A 1 55.92 -23.23 35.37
CA MET A 1 56.40 -23.57 34.01
C MET A 1 55.31 -24.40 33.35
N HIS A 2 54.80 -23.96 32.19
CA HIS A 2 53.75 -24.56 31.35
C HIS A 2 52.73 -25.54 31.97
N VAL A 3 51.47 -25.07 32.10
CA VAL A 3 50.27 -25.91 32.25
C VAL A 3 49.52 -25.93 30.91
N LEU A 4 48.85 -27.04 30.63
CA LEU A 4 48.10 -27.35 29.40
C LEU A 4 46.62 -26.92 29.50
N LEU A 5 46.02 -26.58 28.35
CA LEU A 5 44.59 -26.71 28.00
C LEU A 5 43.58 -25.91 28.89
N GLU A 6 42.40 -25.45 28.44
CA GLU A 6 41.62 -25.75 27.23
C GLU A 6 40.61 -24.60 26.91
N LYS A 7 39.93 -24.69 25.75
CA LYS A 7 38.64 -24.06 25.34
C LYS A 7 38.57 -22.63 24.78
N SER A 8 37.66 -22.50 23.80
CA SER A 8 36.88 -21.31 23.38
C SER A 8 37.54 -20.15 22.62
N VAL A 9 37.97 -20.48 21.40
CA VAL A 9 37.81 -19.75 20.13
C VAL A 9 37.03 -18.40 20.13
N SER A 10 37.70 -17.36 19.59
CA SER A 10 37.17 -16.16 18.90
C SER A 10 36.35 -15.08 19.63
N VAL A 11 37.06 -14.05 20.12
CA VAL A 11 36.61 -12.64 20.09
C VAL A 11 37.77 -11.72 19.66
N PHE A 12 37.85 -11.38 18.37
CA PHE A 12 38.79 -10.43 17.75
C PHE A 12 38.12 -9.86 16.47
N LEU A 13 38.22 -8.58 16.10
CA LEU A 13 38.69 -7.39 16.82
C LEU A 13 38.08 -6.12 16.19
N LEU A 14 37.86 -5.06 16.97
CA LEU A 14 37.49 -3.72 16.49
C LEU A 14 38.73 -2.79 16.49
N ALA A 15 39.15 -2.31 15.32
CA ALA A 15 40.24 -1.35 15.07
C ALA A 15 40.17 -0.91 13.59
N SER A 16 40.35 0.33 13.14
CA SER A 16 40.60 1.66 13.75
C SER A 16 39.92 2.74 12.86
N PHE A 17 39.82 4.05 13.11
CA PHE A 17 40.62 5.01 13.88
C PHE A 17 39.77 6.20 14.39
N ALA A 18 40.18 6.84 15.50
CA ALA A 18 39.86 8.24 15.85
C ALA A 18 40.99 9.17 15.31
N VAL A 19 41.03 10.51 15.44
CA VAL A 19 40.29 11.55 16.21
C VAL A 19 39.97 12.73 15.24
N VAL A 20 39.55 13.97 15.54
CA VAL A 20 39.52 14.93 16.69
C VAL A 20 38.25 15.82 16.51
N ALA A 21 37.79 16.76 17.35
CA ALA A 21 38.33 17.43 18.55
C ALA A 21 37.20 17.77 19.57
N SER A 22 37.55 18.30 20.76
CA SER A 22 36.61 18.62 21.85
C SER A 22 36.70 20.07 22.34
N ALA A 23 35.60 20.60 22.90
CA ALA A 23 35.55 21.79 23.75
C ALA A 23 34.48 21.56 24.85
N ALA A 24 34.52 22.30 25.98
CA ALA A 24 33.93 21.82 27.24
C ALA A 24 32.92 22.76 27.94
N ALA A 25 31.81 22.17 28.41
CA ALA A 25 31.18 22.30 29.75
C ALA A 25 30.60 23.67 30.23
N PRO A 26 29.84 23.77 31.36
CA PRO A 26 29.25 22.74 32.25
C PRO A 26 27.68 22.89 32.38
N PRO A 27 26.96 22.88 33.54
CA PRO A 27 25.93 21.85 33.76
C PRO A 27 24.51 22.29 34.25
N GLY A 28 23.53 21.37 34.19
CA GLY A 28 22.19 21.48 34.79
C GLY A 28 21.06 21.17 33.78
N LEU A 29 19.92 20.57 34.12
CA LEU A 29 19.38 20.10 35.41
C LEU A 29 18.95 18.62 35.34
N ILE A 30 18.84 17.95 36.50
CA ILE A 30 18.31 16.58 36.61
C ILE A 30 16.79 16.62 36.83
N TYR A 31 16.04 15.86 36.02
CA TYR A 31 14.74 15.33 36.42
C TYR A 31 14.58 13.91 35.86
N GLY A 32 14.62 12.91 36.74
CA GLY A 32 14.41 11.52 36.36
C GLY A 32 12.93 11.16 36.32
N ARG A 33 12.51 10.35 35.34
CA ARG A 33 11.33 9.49 35.45
C ARG A 33 11.76 8.04 35.36
N TYR A 34 11.23 7.21 36.26
CA TYR A 34 11.54 5.79 36.35
C TYR A 34 11.01 5.03 35.12
N TYR A 35 11.90 4.47 34.31
CA TYR A 35 11.58 3.26 33.56
C TYR A 35 11.82 2.05 34.46
N ARG A 36 10.74 1.40 34.93
CA ARG A 36 10.85 0.04 35.45
C ARG A 36 11.09 -0.90 34.27
N HIS A 37 12.31 -1.40 34.12
CA HIS A 37 12.56 -2.60 33.32
C HIS A 37 11.88 -3.80 33.98
N SER A 38 10.65 -4.09 33.56
CA SER A 38 10.10 -5.44 33.66
C SER A 38 10.71 -6.25 32.52
N LEU A 39 11.33 -7.38 32.88
CA LEU A 39 11.85 -8.32 31.89
C LEU A 39 10.65 -8.94 31.16
N LEU A 40 10.52 -8.64 29.87
CA LEU A 40 9.60 -9.35 28.98
C LEU A 40 10.34 -10.49 28.28
N GLU A 41 9.70 -11.65 28.24
CA GLU A 41 10.17 -12.80 27.47
C GLU A 41 10.17 -12.49 25.96
N PRO A 42 11.03 -13.14 25.16
CA PRO A 42 11.05 -12.94 23.71
C PRO A 42 9.82 -13.56 23.05
N LEU A 43 8.72 -12.81 23.01
CA LEU A 43 7.64 -13.04 22.06
C LEU A 43 8.24 -13.08 20.64
N PHE A 44 7.88 -14.10 19.87
CA PHE A 44 8.35 -14.31 18.50
C PHE A 44 7.73 -13.27 17.53
N LEU A 45 8.21 -12.03 17.61
CA LEU A 45 7.98 -11.00 16.60
C LEU A 45 8.60 -11.44 15.29
N ASN A 46 7.77 -11.89 14.35
CA ASN A 46 8.16 -12.29 13.01
C ASN A 46 8.57 -11.02 12.22
N PRO A 47 9.86 -10.78 11.92
CA PRO A 47 10.37 -9.45 11.58
C PRO A 47 10.14 -9.03 10.12
N PHE A 48 9.27 -9.74 9.39
CA PHE A 48 9.15 -9.67 7.92
C PHE A 48 7.86 -9.01 7.40
N LEU A 49 7.01 -8.47 8.28
CA LEU A 49 5.73 -7.82 7.94
C LEU A 49 5.69 -6.37 8.42
N THR A 50 6.57 -5.54 7.82
CA THR A 50 6.77 -4.11 8.13
C THR A 50 6.10 -3.18 7.12
N CYS A 51 4.87 -3.54 6.72
CA CYS A 51 3.91 -2.76 5.94
C CYS A 51 2.52 -3.16 6.49
N VAL A 52 1.43 -2.39 6.43
CA VAL A 52 0.78 -1.81 5.25
C VAL A 52 -0.28 -0.77 5.69
N ILE A 53 -0.40 0.36 4.97
CA ILE A 53 -1.74 0.96 4.69
C ILE A 53 -2.22 0.41 3.35
N SER A 54 -3.45 -0.08 3.28
CA SER A 54 -4.10 -0.51 2.04
C SER A 54 -5.28 0.40 1.69
N LEU A 55 -5.15 1.19 0.62
CA LEU A 55 -6.23 2.08 0.16
C LEU A 55 -6.45 1.92 -1.35
N PRO A 56 -7.56 1.26 -1.73
CA PRO A 56 -7.50 -0.18 -2.02
C PRO A 56 -6.15 -0.59 -2.65
N ASP A 57 -5.24 -1.10 -1.83
CA ASP A 57 -3.93 -1.53 -2.35
C ASP A 57 -4.03 -2.76 -3.25
N SER A 58 -2.98 -2.89 -4.06
CA SER A 58 -2.72 -3.91 -5.06
C SER A 58 -2.85 -5.36 -4.54
N THR A 59 -4.08 -5.83 -4.39
CA THR A 59 -4.48 -7.11 -3.77
C THR A 59 -5.32 -7.92 -4.75
N ALA A 60 -5.04 -9.22 -4.89
CA ALA A 60 -5.74 -10.10 -5.82
C ALA A 60 -5.77 -11.55 -5.36
N VAL A 61 -6.71 -12.33 -5.87
CA VAL A 61 -6.69 -13.81 -5.72
C VAL A 61 -6.63 -14.43 -7.11
N ILE A 62 -5.61 -15.23 -7.36
CA ILE A 62 -5.37 -15.92 -8.64
C ILE A 62 -5.02 -17.37 -8.33
N ASN A 63 -5.74 -18.34 -8.94
CA ASN A 63 -5.46 -19.77 -8.81
C ASN A 63 -5.34 -20.27 -7.35
N SER A 64 -6.22 -19.79 -6.46
CA SER A 64 -6.17 -20.05 -5.00
C SER A 64 -4.90 -19.57 -4.29
N VAL A 65 -4.21 -18.56 -4.83
CA VAL A 65 -3.17 -17.81 -4.15
C VAL A 65 -3.62 -16.36 -4.03
N LEU A 66 -3.63 -15.84 -2.81
CA LEU A 66 -3.75 -14.41 -2.54
C LEU A 66 -2.41 -13.74 -2.81
N TYR A 67 -2.42 -12.63 -3.52
CA TYR A 67 -1.28 -11.75 -3.77
C TYR A 67 -1.55 -10.37 -3.15
N PHE A 68 -0.51 -9.78 -2.56
CA PHE A 68 -0.54 -8.44 -2.00
C PHE A 68 0.75 -7.68 -2.35
N LEU A 69 0.65 -6.49 -2.94
CA LEU A 69 1.78 -5.65 -3.33
C LEU A 69 1.70 -4.23 -2.77
N GLY A 70 2.82 -3.76 -2.19
CA GLY A 70 3.09 -2.34 -1.99
C GLY A 70 2.57 -1.79 -0.66
N GLY A 71 1.94 -0.63 -0.71
CA GLY A 71 1.43 0.08 0.47
C GLY A 71 2.44 0.98 1.16
N GLN A 72 1.99 1.69 2.20
CA GLN A 72 2.82 2.58 3.01
C GLN A 72 3.40 1.85 4.23
N GLY A 73 4.70 2.00 4.48
CA GLY A 73 5.40 1.39 5.61
C GLY A 73 5.48 2.28 6.88
N PRO A 74 5.94 1.73 8.02
CA PRO A 74 6.19 2.48 9.27
C PRO A 74 7.15 3.65 9.16
N ASP A 75 8.03 3.66 8.15
CA ASP A 75 8.91 4.81 7.84
C ASP A 75 8.18 5.95 7.10
N GLY A 76 6.86 5.82 6.90
CA GLY A 76 6.02 6.78 6.19
C GLY A 76 6.18 6.74 4.67
N ASN A 77 6.96 5.81 4.13
CA ASN A 77 7.25 5.74 2.70
C ASN A 77 6.52 4.60 1.99
N SER A 78 6.38 4.73 0.69
CA SER A 78 5.85 3.67 -0.18
C SER A 78 6.77 2.45 -0.23
N SER A 79 6.15 1.29 -0.35
CA SER A 79 6.76 -0.03 -0.43
C SER A 79 6.60 -0.65 -1.82
N ALA A 80 7.51 -1.57 -2.18
CA ALA A 80 7.34 -2.51 -3.28
C ALA A 80 7.28 -3.97 -2.78
N ALA A 81 7.18 -4.20 -1.47
CA ALA A 81 7.15 -5.54 -0.91
C ALA A 81 5.96 -6.33 -1.48
N PHE A 82 6.24 -7.53 -1.99
CA PHE A 82 5.26 -8.36 -2.68
C PHE A 82 5.13 -9.68 -1.93
N TYR A 83 3.93 -9.98 -1.45
CA TYR A 83 3.65 -11.16 -0.65
C TYR A 83 2.57 -12.02 -1.31
N ALA A 84 2.60 -13.31 -1.00
CA ALA A 84 1.54 -14.25 -1.31
C ALA A 84 1.11 -15.07 -0.09
N VAL A 85 -0.13 -15.55 -0.10
CA VAL A 85 -0.68 -16.55 0.84
C VAL A 85 -1.33 -17.65 0.04
N ASP A 86 -0.97 -18.90 0.33
CA ASP A 86 -1.61 -20.08 -0.26
C ASP A 86 -2.98 -20.31 0.39
N LEU A 87 -4.04 -20.36 -0.43
CA LEU A 87 -5.44 -20.55 -0.01
C LEU A 87 -5.95 -21.97 -0.32
N THR A 88 -5.08 -22.92 -0.66
CA THR A 88 -5.46 -24.32 -0.91
C THR A 88 -5.60 -25.15 0.38
N ALA A 89 -5.06 -24.67 1.50
CA ALA A 89 -5.12 -25.30 2.81
C ALA A 89 -5.69 -24.36 3.90
N PRO A 90 -6.27 -24.89 4.99
CA PRO A 90 -6.70 -24.08 6.14
C PRO A 90 -5.50 -23.49 6.91
N PHE A 91 -5.66 -22.29 7.47
CA PHE A 91 -4.65 -21.69 8.36
C PHE A 91 -5.27 -20.77 9.43
N PRO A 92 -4.63 -20.62 10.62
CA PRO A 92 -5.07 -19.68 11.65
C PRO A 92 -4.92 -18.23 11.20
N ALA A 93 -5.91 -17.38 11.50
CA ALA A 93 -5.88 -15.95 11.18
C ALA A 93 -4.81 -15.20 11.98
N ALA A 94 -4.42 -15.72 13.15
CA ALA A 94 -3.28 -15.24 13.93
C ALA A 94 -1.90 -15.69 13.40
N SER A 95 -1.84 -16.53 12.35
CA SER A 95 -0.58 -17.02 11.74
C SER A 95 -0.76 -17.36 10.25
N PRO A 96 -1.15 -16.40 9.40
CA PRO A 96 -1.26 -16.59 7.95
C PRO A 96 0.11 -16.97 7.32
N PRO A 97 0.15 -17.93 6.37
CA PRO A 97 1.38 -18.41 5.75
C PRO A 97 1.89 -17.46 4.66
N TRP A 98 2.29 -16.24 5.06
CA TRP A 98 2.88 -15.24 4.18
C TRP A 98 4.21 -15.71 3.58
N LYS A 99 4.33 -15.62 2.26
CA LYS A 99 5.55 -15.84 1.48
C LYS A 99 5.96 -14.54 0.80
N LEU A 100 7.15 -14.02 1.08
CA LEU A 100 7.76 -12.92 0.32
C LEU A 100 8.13 -13.41 -1.09
N LEU A 101 7.87 -12.58 -2.10
CA LEU A 101 8.15 -12.82 -3.52
C LEU A 101 9.15 -11.78 -4.05
N ASP A 102 9.72 -12.02 -5.23
CA ASP A 102 10.58 -11.03 -5.89
C ASP A 102 9.76 -9.88 -6.48
N SER A 103 10.20 -8.66 -6.18
CA SER A 103 9.66 -7.40 -6.68
C SER A 103 10.74 -6.35 -6.93
N ASN A 104 12.01 -6.75 -7.09
CA ASN A 104 13.13 -5.81 -7.29
C ASN A 104 12.97 -4.90 -8.55
N ALA A 105 12.14 -5.30 -9.51
CA ALA A 105 11.82 -4.52 -10.71
C ALA A 105 10.52 -3.67 -10.61
N VAL A 106 9.77 -3.80 -9.50
CA VAL A 106 8.50 -3.11 -9.26
C VAL A 106 8.76 -1.74 -8.65
N THR A 107 8.00 -0.72 -9.03
CA THR A 107 8.15 0.59 -8.41
C THR A 107 7.40 0.67 -7.07
N PRO A 108 8.07 1.11 -5.98
CA PRO A 108 7.38 1.36 -4.71
C PRO A 108 6.27 2.39 -4.90
N ALA A 109 5.04 2.02 -4.51
CA ALA A 109 3.91 2.93 -4.53
C ALA A 109 2.84 2.45 -3.53
N ASP A 110 2.19 3.41 -2.88
CA ASP A 110 0.96 3.21 -2.12
C ASP A 110 -0.26 3.66 -2.95
N SER A 111 -1.42 3.07 -2.65
CA SER A 111 -2.70 3.43 -3.27
C SER A 111 -2.73 3.32 -4.79
N ALA A 112 -2.15 2.23 -5.31
CA ALA A 112 -2.12 1.85 -6.71
C ALA A 112 -3.22 0.83 -7.02
N ALA A 113 -4.11 1.15 -7.96
CA ALA A 113 -5.24 0.29 -8.29
C ALA A 113 -4.79 -0.97 -9.04
N SER A 114 -5.46 -2.09 -8.78
CA SER A 114 -5.14 -3.38 -9.38
C SER A 114 -6.36 -4.19 -9.78
N PHE A 115 -6.18 -5.08 -10.75
CA PHE A 115 -7.17 -6.07 -11.14
C PHE A 115 -6.48 -7.39 -11.56
N VAL A 116 -7.28 -8.45 -11.68
CA VAL A 116 -6.87 -9.70 -12.32
C VAL A 116 -7.45 -9.70 -13.73
N HIS A 117 -6.70 -10.19 -14.71
CA HIS A 117 -7.21 -10.52 -16.04
C HIS A 117 -6.36 -11.65 -16.64
N ASN A 118 -7.01 -12.65 -17.24
CA ASN A 118 -6.34 -13.81 -17.86
C ASN A 118 -5.26 -14.47 -16.97
N GLY A 119 -5.57 -14.68 -15.68
CA GLY A 119 -4.67 -15.28 -14.70
C GLY A 119 -3.39 -14.47 -14.40
N THR A 120 -3.33 -13.22 -14.86
CA THR A 120 -2.23 -12.28 -14.62
C THR A 120 -2.71 -11.21 -13.64
N PHE A 121 -1.81 -10.75 -12.78
CA PHE A 121 -2.02 -9.62 -11.89
C PHE A 121 -1.64 -8.31 -12.61
N TRP A 122 -2.52 -7.30 -12.60
CA TRP A 122 -2.32 -6.01 -13.26
C TRP A 122 -2.39 -4.88 -12.25
N ARG A 123 -1.47 -3.91 -12.33
CA ARG A 123 -1.39 -2.74 -11.45
C ARG A 123 -1.10 -1.47 -12.24
N GLN A 124 -1.76 -0.38 -11.88
CA GLN A 124 -1.56 0.93 -12.48
C GLN A 124 -1.54 2.03 -11.40
N GLY A 125 -0.61 2.96 -11.56
CA GLY A 125 -0.57 4.21 -10.80
C GLY A 125 -0.12 4.10 -9.34
N GLY A 126 -0.76 4.88 -8.47
CA GLY A 126 -0.34 5.09 -7.07
C GLY A 126 0.71 6.18 -6.90
N LEU A 127 1.03 6.47 -5.64
CA LEU A 127 1.97 7.51 -5.21
C LEU A 127 3.28 6.87 -4.72
N ASN A 128 4.44 7.35 -5.22
CA ASN A 128 5.75 6.99 -4.69
C ASN A 128 6.31 8.13 -3.82
N ARG A 129 6.16 8.01 -2.50
CA ARG A 129 6.59 9.00 -1.50
C ARG A 129 8.11 9.15 -1.37
N ARG A 130 8.90 8.20 -1.91
CA ARG A 130 10.37 8.29 -1.95
C ARG A 130 10.89 9.08 -3.16
N ALA A 131 10.02 9.40 -4.13
CA ALA A 131 10.43 10.02 -5.40
C ALA A 131 10.25 11.54 -5.39
N ILE A 132 11.30 12.28 -5.79
CA ILE A 132 11.32 13.75 -5.87
C ILE A 132 10.45 14.29 -7.02
N SER A 133 10.12 13.43 -7.98
CA SER A 133 9.12 13.64 -9.03
C SER A 133 8.32 12.34 -9.15
N PRO A 134 6.98 12.37 -9.34
CA PRO A 134 6.20 11.14 -9.47
C PRO A 134 6.72 10.33 -10.66
N PRO A 135 6.98 9.01 -10.47
CA PRO A 135 7.45 8.16 -11.55
C PRO A 135 6.38 8.07 -12.65
N PRO A 136 6.76 7.83 -13.92
CA PRO A 136 5.79 7.52 -14.96
C PRO A 136 4.97 6.31 -14.52
N GLN A 137 3.65 6.51 -14.43
CA GLN A 137 2.71 5.47 -14.05
C GLN A 137 2.57 4.46 -15.20
N ARG A 138 3.56 3.56 -15.29
CA ARG A 138 3.56 2.41 -16.19
C ARG A 138 2.60 1.35 -15.66
N LEU A 139 2.12 0.55 -16.58
CA LEU A 139 1.37 -0.66 -16.29
C LEU A 139 2.35 -1.75 -15.81
N GLU A 140 2.11 -2.31 -14.63
CA GLU A 140 2.93 -3.37 -14.03
C GLU A 140 2.14 -4.68 -14.02
N LEU A 141 2.63 -5.70 -14.71
CA LEU A 141 2.00 -7.03 -14.80
C LEU A 141 2.86 -8.07 -14.07
N TYR A 142 2.25 -8.95 -13.29
CA TYR A 142 2.89 -10.15 -12.76
C TYR A 142 2.15 -11.40 -13.19
N ASN A 143 2.87 -12.37 -13.76
CA ASN A 143 2.34 -13.68 -14.14
C ASN A 143 2.77 -14.73 -13.10
N PRO A 144 1.85 -15.26 -12.27
CA PRO A 144 2.12 -16.33 -11.31
C PRO A 144 2.83 -17.55 -11.89
N THR A 145 2.42 -17.97 -13.09
CA THR A 145 2.85 -19.21 -13.75
C THR A 145 4.33 -19.18 -14.12
N THR A 146 4.84 -18.01 -14.52
CA THR A 146 6.28 -17.79 -14.78
C THR A 146 7.01 -17.14 -13.60
N SER A 147 6.26 -16.71 -12.57
CA SER A 147 6.72 -15.89 -11.45
C SER A 147 7.50 -14.64 -11.88
N ALA A 148 7.14 -14.06 -13.03
CA ALA A 148 7.87 -12.96 -13.67
C ALA A 148 7.03 -11.69 -13.78
N TRP A 149 7.71 -10.55 -13.64
CA TRP A 149 7.17 -9.21 -13.91
C TRP A 149 7.34 -8.82 -15.38
N SER A 150 6.37 -8.09 -15.93
CA SER A 150 6.46 -7.46 -17.24
C SER A 150 5.89 -6.03 -17.21
N PHE A 151 6.39 -5.20 -18.12
CA PHE A 151 6.12 -3.76 -18.15
C PHE A 151 5.75 -3.34 -19.57
N PRO A 152 4.52 -3.67 -20.04
CA PRO A 152 4.10 -3.36 -21.39
C PRO A 152 4.03 -1.84 -21.63
N THR A 153 4.47 -1.40 -22.82
CA THR A 153 4.23 -0.04 -23.29
C THR A 153 2.75 0.14 -23.61
N VAL A 154 2.08 1.03 -22.89
CA VAL A 154 0.71 1.45 -23.16
C VAL A 154 0.67 2.61 -24.15
N GLY A 155 -0.32 2.60 -25.04
CA GLY A 155 -0.61 3.71 -25.96
C GLY A 155 -1.79 4.56 -25.49
N ILE A 156 -2.05 5.67 -26.19
CA ILE A 156 -3.29 6.45 -26.06
C ILE A 156 -4.08 6.29 -27.36
N GLN A 157 -5.39 6.06 -27.26
CA GLN A 157 -6.28 5.98 -28.42
C GLN A 157 -6.29 7.32 -29.20
N ALA A 158 -6.37 7.25 -30.53
CA ALA A 158 -6.36 8.44 -31.37
C ALA A 158 -7.54 9.37 -31.04
N GLY A 159 -7.23 10.63 -30.70
CA GLY A 159 -8.20 11.64 -30.27
C GLY A 159 -8.40 11.74 -28.75
N SER A 160 -7.91 10.76 -27.97
CA SER A 160 -8.08 10.76 -26.51
C SER A 160 -7.00 11.52 -25.74
N LYS A 161 -7.35 11.93 -24.52
CA LYS A 161 -6.46 12.55 -23.54
C LYS A 161 -5.64 11.50 -22.80
N THR A 162 -4.36 11.78 -22.56
CA THR A 162 -3.51 10.99 -21.65
C THR A 162 -4.14 10.94 -20.25
N PRO A 163 -4.22 9.77 -19.59
CA PRO A 163 -4.61 9.67 -18.19
C PRO A 163 -3.75 10.53 -17.27
N LEU A 164 -4.38 11.19 -16.31
CA LEU A 164 -3.67 11.90 -15.24
C LEU A 164 -2.98 10.89 -14.31
N GLN A 165 -1.77 11.22 -13.86
CA GLN A 165 -1.09 10.43 -12.85
C GLN A 165 -1.87 10.51 -11.53
N SER A 166 -2.35 9.38 -11.02
CA SER A 166 -3.25 9.37 -9.86
C SER A 166 -2.99 8.24 -8.86
N CYS A 167 -3.35 8.49 -7.61
CA CYS A 167 -3.45 7.51 -6.53
C CYS A 167 -4.87 7.52 -5.95
N ASP A 168 -5.23 6.55 -5.12
CA ASP A 168 -6.51 6.47 -4.40
C ASP A 168 -7.76 6.45 -5.32
N HIS A 169 -7.55 6.06 -6.58
CA HIS A 169 -8.57 5.81 -7.60
C HIS A 169 -9.01 4.33 -7.55
N SER A 170 -10.20 4.04 -8.06
CA SER A 170 -10.68 2.67 -8.22
C SER A 170 -10.42 2.15 -9.63
N VAL A 171 -10.32 0.83 -9.78
CA VAL A 171 -10.41 0.15 -11.09
C VAL A 171 -11.42 -1.00 -11.02
N VAL A 172 -12.20 -1.19 -12.09
CA VAL A 172 -13.05 -2.38 -12.28
C VAL A 172 -12.85 -2.93 -13.70
N LEU A 173 -12.91 -4.24 -13.87
CA LEU A 173 -12.72 -4.90 -15.16
C LEU A 173 -14.03 -5.52 -15.66
N ASN A 174 -14.39 -5.23 -16.91
CA ASN A 174 -15.38 -5.99 -17.65
C ASN A 174 -14.66 -7.19 -18.32
N GLU A 175 -14.53 -8.30 -17.59
CA GLU A 175 -13.79 -9.50 -18.03
C GLU A 175 -14.21 -10.01 -19.43
N PRO A 176 -15.51 -10.10 -19.79
CA PRO A 176 -15.95 -10.48 -21.14
C PRO A 176 -15.46 -9.60 -22.29
N THR A 177 -15.04 -8.35 -22.02
CA THR A 177 -14.57 -7.41 -23.07
C THR A 177 -13.09 -7.04 -22.94
N GLY A 178 -12.44 -7.33 -21.81
CA GLY A 178 -11.08 -6.88 -21.51
C GLY A 178 -10.98 -5.37 -21.23
N ILE A 179 -12.09 -4.67 -21.00
CA ILE A 179 -12.07 -3.22 -20.73
C ILE A 179 -12.02 -2.95 -19.23
N ALA A 180 -10.89 -2.43 -18.76
CA ALA A 180 -10.70 -1.93 -17.39
C ALA A 180 -11.08 -0.45 -17.31
N TYR A 181 -11.93 -0.08 -16.35
CA TYR A 181 -12.42 1.28 -16.10
C TYR A 181 -11.77 1.85 -14.84
N PHE A 182 -11.01 2.94 -14.99
CA PHE A 182 -10.32 3.65 -13.92
C PHE A 182 -11.08 4.94 -13.57
N PHE A 183 -11.42 5.13 -12.30
CA PHE A 183 -12.24 6.26 -11.86
C PHE A 183 -11.72 6.98 -10.62
N GLY A 184 -11.71 8.32 -10.70
CA GLY A 184 -11.47 9.23 -9.58
C GLY A 184 -10.01 9.28 -9.09
N GLY A 185 -9.82 9.31 -7.78
CA GLY A 185 -8.52 9.43 -7.09
C GLY A 185 -8.06 10.86 -6.84
N GLN A 186 -6.78 11.02 -6.52
CA GLN A 186 -6.08 12.30 -6.40
C GLN A 186 -4.94 12.39 -7.41
N ASN A 187 -4.71 13.57 -8.01
CA ASN A 187 -3.57 13.80 -8.91
C ASN A 187 -2.24 13.92 -8.15
N VAL A 188 -1.24 13.09 -8.48
CA VAL A 188 0.05 13.04 -7.75
C VAL A 188 1.10 14.06 -8.19
N THR A 189 0.84 14.90 -9.20
CA THR A 189 1.84 15.86 -9.75
C THR A 189 2.30 16.98 -8.80
N GLY A 190 1.79 17.02 -7.56
CA GLY A 190 2.21 17.96 -6.51
C GLY A 190 2.68 17.30 -5.20
N GLY A 191 2.76 15.97 -5.14
CA GLY A 191 2.96 15.22 -3.89
C GLY A 191 1.65 14.86 -3.19
N ALA A 192 1.72 14.53 -1.89
CA ALA A 192 0.55 14.13 -1.10
C ALA A 192 -0.34 15.34 -0.78
N GLY A 193 -1.66 15.21 -1.00
CA GLY A 193 -2.62 16.32 -0.98
C GLY A 193 -3.03 16.78 -2.38
N GLY A 194 -3.09 15.85 -3.33
CA GLY A 194 -3.54 16.13 -4.70
C GLY A 194 -5.01 16.50 -4.76
N ILE A 195 -5.38 17.32 -5.75
CA ILE A 195 -6.78 17.63 -6.06
C ILE A 195 -7.50 16.31 -6.42
N GLU A 196 -8.66 16.06 -5.80
CA GLU A 196 -9.51 14.94 -6.18
C GLU A 196 -9.96 15.02 -7.64
N LEU A 197 -10.27 13.87 -8.25
CA LEU A 197 -10.67 13.75 -9.64
C LEU A 197 -12.05 13.08 -9.77
N ASN A 198 -12.79 13.39 -10.83
CA ASN A 198 -13.99 12.65 -11.29
C ASN A 198 -13.87 12.23 -12.76
N VAL A 199 -12.63 12.06 -13.23
CA VAL A 199 -12.31 11.57 -14.58
C VAL A 199 -12.53 10.05 -14.65
N LEU A 200 -12.97 9.58 -15.82
CA LEU A 200 -13.12 8.18 -16.16
C LEU A 200 -12.24 7.87 -17.37
N TYR A 201 -11.33 6.91 -17.22
CA TYR A 201 -10.50 6.39 -18.32
C TYR A 201 -10.73 4.90 -18.50
N THR A 202 -10.64 4.40 -19.74
CA THR A 202 -10.58 2.97 -20.02
C THR A 202 -9.20 2.54 -20.48
N LEU A 203 -8.80 1.34 -20.11
CA LEU A 203 -7.73 0.57 -20.74
C LEU A 203 -8.35 -0.65 -21.41
N ASP A 204 -8.10 -0.83 -22.70
CA ASP A 204 -8.33 -2.11 -23.38
C ASP A 204 -7.13 -3.02 -23.17
N THR A 205 -7.31 -4.15 -22.49
CA THR A 205 -6.23 -5.12 -22.22
C THR A 205 -5.74 -5.84 -23.49
N ASN A 206 -6.54 -5.84 -24.57
CA ASN A 206 -6.21 -6.51 -25.83
C ASN A 206 -5.29 -5.65 -26.71
N THR A 207 -5.53 -4.33 -26.77
CA THR A 207 -4.72 -3.38 -27.57
C THR A 207 -3.73 -2.56 -26.75
N LEU A 208 -3.83 -2.59 -25.41
CA LEU A 208 -3.02 -1.80 -24.47
C LEU A 208 -3.15 -0.28 -24.69
N LEU A 209 -4.31 0.17 -25.17
CA LEU A 209 -4.63 1.58 -25.38
C LEU A 209 -5.49 2.13 -24.23
N PHE A 210 -5.06 3.28 -23.70
CA PHE A 210 -5.89 4.11 -22.83
C PHE A 210 -6.76 5.08 -23.64
N ALA A 211 -7.99 5.31 -23.19
CA ALA A 211 -8.89 6.34 -23.72
C ALA A 211 -9.56 7.14 -22.58
N ASP A 212 -9.85 8.42 -22.83
CA ASP A 212 -10.72 9.20 -21.94
C ASP A 212 -12.19 8.98 -22.29
N VAL A 213 -12.94 8.49 -21.32
CA VAL A 213 -14.38 8.30 -21.49
C VAL A 213 -15.05 9.66 -21.29
N ASN A 214 -16.00 9.99 -22.16
CA ASN A 214 -16.83 11.18 -22.04
C ASN A 214 -18.30 10.73 -21.91
N PRO A 215 -18.77 10.39 -20.70
CA PRO A 215 -20.13 9.91 -20.48
C PRO A 215 -21.20 10.99 -20.61
N THR A 216 -22.42 10.55 -20.86
CA THR A 216 -23.64 11.33 -20.66
C THR A 216 -24.09 11.28 -19.19
N GLY A 217 -25.07 12.10 -18.82
CA GLY A 217 -25.57 12.21 -17.45
C GLY A 217 -24.66 13.05 -16.54
N THR A 218 -24.88 12.96 -15.22
CA THR A 218 -24.12 13.73 -14.22
C THR A 218 -23.07 12.83 -13.56
N PRO A 219 -21.76 13.05 -13.79
CA PRO A 219 -20.72 12.29 -13.11
C PRO A 219 -20.68 12.61 -11.60
N PRO A 220 -20.06 11.76 -10.77
CA PRO A 220 -19.82 12.06 -9.36
C PRO A 220 -19.04 13.37 -9.17
N PRO A 221 -19.16 14.03 -8.00
CA PRO A 221 -18.18 14.99 -7.54
C PRO A 221 -16.76 14.37 -7.52
N PRO A 222 -15.68 15.18 -7.63
CA PRO A 222 -14.31 14.69 -7.52
C PRO A 222 -14.08 13.89 -6.24
N VAL A 223 -13.63 12.64 -6.35
CA VAL A 223 -13.65 11.67 -5.26
C VAL A 223 -12.38 10.82 -5.20
N SER A 224 -11.85 10.63 -3.98
CA SER A 224 -10.75 9.74 -3.65
C SER A 224 -11.09 8.83 -2.48
N TYR A 225 -10.35 7.72 -2.31
CA TYR A 225 -10.55 6.73 -1.24
C TYR A 225 -11.98 6.15 -1.20
N HIS A 226 -12.66 6.14 -2.35
CA HIS A 226 -13.90 5.41 -2.60
C HIS A 226 -13.60 3.96 -2.98
N GLN A 227 -14.66 3.18 -3.16
CA GLN A 227 -14.59 1.86 -3.78
C GLN A 227 -15.46 1.84 -5.04
N ALA A 228 -15.15 0.95 -5.98
CA ALA A 228 -16.02 0.69 -7.12
C ALA A 228 -16.16 -0.82 -7.37
N ILE A 229 -17.38 -1.25 -7.71
CA ILE A 229 -17.70 -2.64 -8.05
C ILE A 229 -18.51 -2.64 -9.35
N LEU A 230 -18.17 -3.54 -10.28
CA LEU A 230 -18.91 -3.76 -11.52
C LEU A 230 -19.84 -4.96 -11.36
N ILE A 231 -21.14 -4.78 -11.65
CA ILE A 231 -22.14 -5.86 -11.72
C ILE A 231 -22.96 -5.64 -12.99
N ASP A 232 -23.03 -6.64 -13.87
CA ASP A 232 -23.84 -6.64 -15.10
C ASP A 232 -23.71 -5.36 -15.95
N GLY A 233 -22.47 -4.86 -16.11
CA GLY A 233 -22.19 -3.64 -16.87
C GLY A 233 -22.52 -2.33 -16.14
N ASN A 234 -22.80 -2.36 -14.84
CA ASN A 234 -23.06 -1.20 -14.00
C ASN A 234 -21.96 -1.06 -12.94
N MET A 235 -21.18 0.02 -13.00
CA MET A 235 -20.12 0.34 -12.03
C MET A 235 -20.70 1.22 -10.92
N TYR A 236 -20.81 0.67 -9.72
CA TYR A 236 -21.31 1.34 -8.52
C TYR A 236 -20.14 2.02 -7.79
N VAL A 237 -20.18 3.35 -7.62
CA VAL A 237 -19.19 4.13 -6.88
C VAL A 237 -19.67 4.35 -5.45
N LEU A 238 -18.87 3.90 -4.47
CA LEU A 238 -19.26 3.80 -3.07
C LEU A 238 -18.39 4.72 -2.18
N GLY A 239 -19.05 5.66 -1.50
CA GLY A 239 -18.43 6.55 -0.51
C GLY A 239 -17.22 7.33 -1.05
N GLY A 240 -16.17 7.37 -0.24
CA GLY A 240 -14.96 8.17 -0.48
C GLY A 240 -15.03 9.56 0.15
N LYS A 241 -14.08 10.42 -0.22
CA LYS A 241 -14.03 11.82 0.19
C LYS A 241 -13.84 12.74 -1.02
N SER A 242 -14.31 13.97 -0.86
CA SER A 242 -14.02 15.13 -1.71
C SER A 242 -13.55 16.30 -0.85
N THR A 243 -12.69 17.17 -1.38
CA THR A 243 -12.26 18.39 -0.66
C THR A 243 -12.98 19.61 -1.21
N ALA A 244 -13.73 20.31 -0.36
CA ALA A 244 -14.41 21.55 -0.72
C ALA A 244 -13.41 22.70 -0.96
N SER A 245 -13.84 23.76 -1.66
CA SER A 245 -13.01 24.92 -1.99
C SER A 245 -12.45 25.69 -0.79
N ASN A 246 -12.99 25.48 0.42
CA ASN A 246 -12.48 26.02 1.69
C ASN A 246 -11.58 25.04 2.46
N GLY A 247 -11.18 23.91 1.86
CA GLY A 247 -10.39 22.85 2.50
C GLY A 247 -11.18 21.85 3.35
N THR A 248 -12.52 21.96 3.43
CA THR A 248 -13.33 21.02 4.22
C THR A 248 -13.41 19.65 3.55
N ILE A 249 -13.02 18.59 4.28
CA ILE A 249 -13.19 17.20 3.81
C ILE A 249 -14.65 16.79 3.94
N ILE A 250 -15.33 16.68 2.79
CA ILE A 250 -16.67 16.10 2.68
C ILE A 250 -16.50 14.59 2.45
N ARG A 251 -17.18 13.77 3.25
CA ARG A 251 -17.28 12.33 2.99
C ARG A 251 -18.57 12.08 2.23
N ASN A 252 -18.49 11.28 1.18
CA ASN A 252 -19.66 11.00 0.35
C ASN A 252 -20.62 10.07 1.10
N ALA A 253 -21.91 10.36 0.97
CA ALA A 253 -22.97 9.59 1.61
C ALA A 253 -23.32 8.32 0.81
N PHE A 254 -24.11 7.44 1.42
CA PHE A 254 -24.50 6.14 0.86
C PHE A 254 -26.01 6.05 0.58
N ASP A 255 -26.75 7.12 0.88
CA ASP A 255 -28.15 7.38 0.52
C ASP A 255 -28.34 7.68 -0.98
N GLN A 256 -27.27 8.11 -1.65
CA GLN A 256 -27.21 8.29 -3.10
C GLN A 256 -25.94 7.63 -3.65
N ILE A 257 -26.11 6.62 -4.52
CA ILE A 257 -25.00 5.91 -5.17
C ILE A 257 -24.93 6.35 -6.63
N SER A 258 -23.74 6.75 -7.07
CA SER A 258 -23.49 7.03 -8.49
C SER A 258 -23.18 5.72 -9.23
N VAL A 259 -23.88 5.48 -10.34
CA VAL A 259 -23.77 4.27 -11.14
C VAL A 259 -23.49 4.64 -12.59
N TYR A 260 -22.34 4.20 -13.10
CA TYR A 260 -21.97 4.32 -14.52
C TYR A 260 -22.37 3.05 -15.27
N ASN A 261 -23.20 3.17 -16.31
CA ASN A 261 -23.54 2.05 -17.18
C ASN A 261 -22.55 1.98 -18.35
N THR A 262 -21.83 0.87 -18.47
CA THR A 262 -20.76 0.64 -19.45
C THR A 262 -21.26 0.47 -20.88
N LEU A 263 -22.54 0.12 -21.07
CA LEU A 263 -23.15 -0.09 -22.40
C LEU A 263 -23.75 1.20 -22.96
N LEU A 264 -24.36 2.01 -22.10
CA LEU A 264 -24.99 3.29 -22.46
C LEU A 264 -24.01 4.47 -22.43
N ASN A 265 -22.80 4.30 -21.87
CA ASN A 265 -21.84 5.38 -21.59
C ASN A 265 -22.53 6.56 -20.87
N SER A 266 -23.15 6.25 -19.72
CA SER A 266 -23.99 7.20 -18.98
C SER A 266 -23.84 7.04 -17.46
N TRP A 267 -23.69 8.16 -16.76
CA TRP A 267 -23.86 8.22 -15.31
C TRP A 267 -25.32 8.41 -14.91
N SER A 268 -25.70 7.74 -13.83
CA SER A 268 -26.96 7.91 -13.12
C SER A 268 -26.67 8.02 -11.62
N VAL A 269 -27.60 8.62 -10.86
CA VAL A 269 -27.58 8.60 -9.40
C VAL A 269 -28.82 7.85 -8.95
N ILE A 270 -28.63 6.83 -8.10
CA ILE A 270 -29.70 5.99 -7.59
C ILE A 270 -29.79 6.17 -6.08
N ASN A 271 -30.97 6.59 -5.61
CA ASN A 271 -31.24 6.70 -4.17
C ASN A 271 -31.31 5.30 -3.54
N THR A 272 -30.79 5.17 -2.32
CA THR A 272 -30.86 3.94 -1.53
C THR A 272 -31.80 4.11 -0.34
N THR A 273 -32.14 3.00 0.32
CA THR A 273 -32.99 3.00 1.53
C THR A 273 -32.49 1.95 2.53
N GLY A 274 -33.11 1.87 3.72
CA GLY A 274 -32.75 0.88 4.75
C GLY A 274 -31.70 1.40 5.74
N GLN A 275 -30.81 0.52 6.19
CA GLN A 275 -29.76 0.82 7.18
C GLN A 275 -28.54 1.46 6.50
N ILE A 276 -28.71 2.69 6.00
CA ILE A 276 -27.70 3.39 5.21
C ILE A 276 -26.41 3.64 6.03
N PRO A 277 -25.21 3.29 5.52
CA PRO A 277 -23.94 3.56 6.17
C PRO A 277 -23.69 5.05 6.44
N THR A 278 -23.01 5.37 7.55
CA THR A 278 -22.50 6.72 7.79
C THR A 278 -21.49 7.13 6.70
N PRO A 279 -21.54 8.39 6.18
CA PRO A 279 -20.64 8.86 5.13
C PRO A 279 -19.16 8.63 5.46
N ARG A 280 -18.44 7.93 4.58
CA ARG A 280 -17.09 7.40 4.87
C ARG A 280 -16.18 7.24 3.66
N SER A 281 -14.91 7.50 3.88
CA SER A 281 -13.80 7.16 2.99
C SER A 281 -13.03 5.94 3.51
N SER A 282 -12.06 5.44 2.75
CA SER A 282 -11.02 4.53 3.30
C SER A 282 -11.56 3.21 3.87
N HIS A 283 -12.76 2.81 3.43
CA HIS A 283 -13.41 1.53 3.70
C HIS A 283 -13.05 0.53 2.60
N THR A 284 -13.35 -0.75 2.80
CA THR A 284 -13.35 -1.74 1.70
C THR A 284 -14.78 -2.04 1.26
N ALA A 285 -14.93 -2.41 -0.01
CA ALA A 285 -16.16 -2.95 -0.55
C ALA A 285 -15.82 -4.21 -1.36
N VAL A 286 -16.61 -5.28 -1.22
CA VAL A 286 -16.42 -6.54 -1.94
C VAL A 286 -17.75 -7.09 -2.45
N LEU A 287 -17.72 -7.73 -3.63
CA LEU A 287 -18.88 -8.42 -4.19
C LEU A 287 -19.11 -9.74 -3.45
N LEU A 288 -20.31 -9.95 -2.90
CA LEU A 288 -20.68 -11.18 -2.23
C LEU A 288 -20.89 -12.33 -3.23
N PRO A 289 -20.83 -13.61 -2.78
CA PRO A 289 -20.85 -14.78 -3.68
C PRO A 289 -22.17 -14.99 -4.44
N ASN A 290 -23.21 -14.21 -4.13
CA ASN A 290 -24.45 -14.17 -4.90
C ASN A 290 -24.34 -13.32 -6.19
N GLY A 291 -23.24 -12.58 -6.39
CA GLY A 291 -23.00 -11.73 -7.56
C GLY A 291 -23.81 -10.43 -7.60
N ILE A 292 -24.70 -10.18 -6.63
CA ILE A 292 -25.72 -9.11 -6.67
C ILE A 292 -25.85 -8.34 -5.34
N SER A 293 -24.85 -8.44 -4.47
CA SER A 293 -24.82 -7.70 -3.20
C SER A 293 -23.39 -7.30 -2.84
N ILE A 294 -23.21 -6.09 -2.34
CA ILE A 294 -21.89 -5.52 -2.04
C ILE A 294 -21.76 -5.35 -0.53
N LEU A 295 -20.78 -6.01 0.08
CA LEU A 295 -20.43 -5.86 1.49
C LEU A 295 -19.45 -4.68 1.63
N VAL A 296 -19.79 -3.70 2.47
CA VAL A 296 -18.91 -2.60 2.89
C VAL A 296 -18.45 -2.81 4.34
N PHE A 297 -17.14 -2.71 4.59
CA PHE A 297 -16.54 -2.89 5.92
C PHE A 297 -15.61 -1.74 6.33
N GLY A 298 -15.79 -1.27 7.57
CA GLY A 298 -14.89 -0.34 8.25
C GLY A 298 -14.75 1.03 7.58
N GLY A 299 -13.54 1.62 7.68
CA GLY A 299 -13.21 2.92 7.08
C GLY A 299 -13.46 4.12 7.99
N ASN A 300 -13.37 5.32 7.43
CA ASN A 300 -13.29 6.58 8.18
C ASN A 300 -14.56 7.46 8.03
N SER A 301 -15.36 7.56 9.09
CA SER A 301 -16.53 8.44 9.21
C SER A 301 -16.30 9.54 10.28
N ALA A 302 -15.16 10.23 10.18
CA ALA A 302 -14.51 11.05 11.21
C ALA A 302 -13.79 10.23 12.31
N THR A 303 -14.36 9.10 12.73
CA THR A 303 -13.64 8.02 13.45
C THR A 303 -13.35 6.84 12.53
N ALA A 304 -12.46 5.93 12.95
CA ALA A 304 -12.35 4.61 12.34
C ALA A 304 -13.61 3.77 12.66
N ASN A 305 -13.90 2.74 11.86
CA ASN A 305 -15.06 1.87 12.02
C ASN A 305 -14.70 0.38 11.85
N ASN A 306 -15.56 -0.51 12.38
CA ASN A 306 -15.55 -1.97 12.16
C ASN A 306 -16.99 -2.54 12.01
N ASP A 307 -17.93 -1.70 11.61
CA ASP A 307 -19.27 -2.11 11.22
C ASP A 307 -19.30 -2.72 9.80
N ILE A 308 -20.33 -3.53 9.55
CA ILE A 308 -20.58 -4.24 8.29
C ILE A 308 -21.93 -3.77 7.74
N TYR A 309 -21.97 -3.42 6.47
CA TYR A 309 -23.22 -3.19 5.73
C TYR A 309 -23.24 -3.99 4.43
N VAL A 310 -24.42 -4.34 3.95
CA VAL A 310 -24.63 -4.98 2.66
C VAL A 310 -25.64 -4.17 1.85
N LEU A 311 -25.22 -3.73 0.65
CA LEU A 311 -26.12 -3.20 -0.38
C LEU A 311 -26.66 -4.35 -1.21
N HIS A 312 -27.97 -4.47 -1.32
CA HIS A 312 -28.63 -5.37 -2.26
C HIS A 312 -28.95 -4.57 -3.54
N THR A 313 -28.22 -4.82 -4.64
CA THR A 313 -28.30 -3.95 -5.83
C THR A 313 -29.58 -4.14 -6.65
N THR A 314 -30.31 -5.23 -6.42
CA THR A 314 -31.62 -5.50 -7.05
C THR A 314 -32.75 -4.58 -6.59
N ASN A 315 -32.63 -3.97 -5.40
CA ASN A 315 -33.63 -3.05 -4.85
C ASN A 315 -33.00 -1.78 -4.22
N MET A 316 -31.68 -1.65 -4.24
CA MET A 316 -30.89 -0.58 -3.63
C MET A 316 -31.19 -0.36 -2.14
N THR A 317 -31.44 -1.45 -1.40
CA THR A 317 -31.57 -1.42 0.07
C THR A 317 -30.25 -1.76 0.74
N TRP A 318 -29.91 -1.01 1.79
CA TRP A 318 -28.86 -1.34 2.73
C TRP A 318 -29.40 -2.13 3.92
N SER A 319 -28.68 -3.17 4.31
CA SER A 319 -28.84 -3.89 5.58
C SER A 319 -27.54 -3.85 6.38
N ALA A 320 -27.64 -3.98 7.71
CA ALA A 320 -26.48 -4.10 8.61
C ALA A 320 -26.56 -5.46 9.35
N PRO A 321 -25.92 -6.52 8.84
CA PRO A 321 -25.98 -7.84 9.46
C PRO A 321 -25.42 -7.85 10.88
N THR A 322 -26.14 -8.47 11.81
CA THR A 322 -25.61 -8.79 13.15
C THR A 322 -24.55 -9.87 13.02
N PHE A 323 -23.33 -9.60 13.50
CA PHE A 323 -22.22 -10.55 13.44
C PHE A 323 -21.84 -11.12 14.82
N SER A 324 -21.08 -12.21 14.80
CA SER A 324 -20.57 -12.94 15.95
C SER A 324 -19.06 -13.15 15.84
N GLY A 325 -18.44 -13.76 16.86
CA GLY A 325 -16.97 -13.91 16.94
C GLY A 325 -16.26 -12.61 17.33
N THR A 326 -14.93 -12.61 17.21
CA THR A 326 -14.10 -11.45 17.57
C THR A 326 -13.85 -10.59 16.33
N ALA A 327 -14.64 -9.52 16.17
CA ALA A 327 -14.45 -8.58 15.08
C ALA A 327 -13.09 -7.84 15.17
N PRO A 328 -12.49 -7.42 14.04
CA PRO A 328 -11.33 -6.56 14.03
C PRO A 328 -11.63 -5.26 14.76
N VAL A 329 -10.63 -4.68 15.43
CA VAL A 329 -10.76 -3.31 15.99
C VAL A 329 -11.01 -2.28 14.86
N PRO A 330 -11.72 -1.17 15.15
CA PRO A 330 -12.02 -0.11 14.18
C PRO A 330 -10.79 0.36 13.40
N ARG A 331 -10.85 0.26 12.07
CA ARG A 331 -9.70 0.48 11.19
C ARG A 331 -10.05 1.25 9.93
N ILE A 332 -9.04 1.91 9.37
CA ILE A 332 -9.12 2.61 8.09
C ILE A 332 -8.01 2.12 7.18
N GLY A 333 -8.25 2.05 5.88
CA GLY A 333 -7.23 1.66 4.91
C GLY A 333 -6.67 0.26 5.16
N HIS A 334 -7.55 -0.72 5.33
CA HIS A 334 -7.26 -2.16 5.29
C HIS A 334 -7.58 -2.73 3.90
N SER A 335 -7.04 -3.91 3.60
CA SER A 335 -7.42 -4.66 2.39
C SER A 335 -8.56 -5.63 2.71
N ALA A 336 -9.41 -5.93 1.73
CA ALA A 336 -10.38 -7.01 1.82
C ALA A 336 -10.63 -7.69 0.47
N VAL A 337 -10.75 -9.03 0.49
CA VAL A 337 -11.11 -9.84 -0.69
C VAL A 337 -12.06 -10.98 -0.29
N MET A 338 -12.95 -11.40 -1.19
CA MET A 338 -13.79 -12.58 -1.00
C MET A 338 -13.11 -13.85 -1.54
N VAL A 339 -13.15 -14.93 -0.76
CA VAL A 339 -12.65 -16.26 -1.14
C VAL A 339 -13.70 -17.30 -0.75
N GLY A 340 -14.48 -17.75 -1.74
CA GLY A 340 -15.73 -18.46 -1.46
C GLY A 340 -16.64 -17.58 -0.62
N THR A 341 -17.15 -18.11 0.49
CA THR A 341 -18.03 -17.38 1.43
C THR A 341 -17.28 -16.80 2.64
N GLN A 342 -15.97 -16.56 2.51
CA GLN A 342 -15.15 -15.86 3.52
C GLN A 342 -14.61 -14.55 2.96
N MET A 343 -14.82 -13.45 3.68
CA MET A 343 -14.08 -12.20 3.46
C MET A 343 -12.78 -12.27 4.26
N LEU A 344 -11.64 -12.18 3.57
CA LEU A 344 -10.32 -12.00 4.18
C LEU A 344 -10.11 -10.51 4.38
N VAL A 345 -9.86 -10.06 5.61
CA VAL A 345 -9.56 -8.66 5.96
C VAL A 345 -8.15 -8.58 6.51
N MET A 346 -7.35 -7.64 6.00
CA MET A 346 -5.90 -7.65 6.19
C MET A 346 -5.35 -6.25 6.39
N MET A 347 -4.40 -6.13 7.32
CA MET A 347 -3.60 -4.94 7.55
C MET A 347 -4.42 -3.70 7.93
N GLY A 348 -3.77 -2.53 7.89
CA GLY A 348 -4.39 -1.21 7.86
C GLY A 348 -3.94 -0.28 8.96
N TYR A 349 -4.71 0.77 9.22
CA TYR A 349 -4.36 1.84 10.17
C TYR A 349 -5.36 1.93 11.33
N ILE A 350 -4.84 1.85 12.55
CA ILE A 350 -5.56 1.90 13.83
C ILE A 350 -4.75 2.76 14.79
N ASP A 351 -5.38 3.73 15.47
CA ASP A 351 -4.79 4.52 16.57
C ASP A 351 -3.34 4.97 16.32
N ALA A 352 -3.15 5.65 15.19
CA ALA A 352 -1.89 6.17 14.67
C ALA A 352 -0.82 5.14 14.21
N ASN A 353 -1.13 3.84 14.23
CA ASN A 353 -0.20 2.74 13.92
C ASN A 353 -0.67 1.90 12.72
N TYR A 354 0.29 1.39 11.93
CA TYR A 354 0.03 0.37 10.91
C TYR A 354 0.04 -1.01 11.55
N VAL A 355 -0.89 -1.88 11.14
CA VAL A 355 -0.98 -3.27 11.59
C VAL A 355 -0.75 -4.24 10.43
N SER A 356 -0.25 -5.42 10.76
CA SER A 356 -0.05 -6.55 9.86
C SER A 356 -0.87 -7.79 10.28
N ASP A 357 -2.03 -7.55 10.89
CA ASP A 357 -2.98 -8.59 11.31
C ASP A 357 -3.89 -9.06 10.16
N PHE A 358 -4.45 -10.25 10.32
CA PHE A 358 -5.27 -10.94 9.34
C PHE A 358 -6.53 -11.46 10.04
N HIS A 359 -7.68 -11.29 9.40
CA HIS A 359 -9.00 -11.61 9.94
C HIS A 359 -9.87 -12.27 8.88
N VAL A 360 -10.82 -13.09 9.31
CA VAL A 360 -11.72 -13.85 8.42
C VAL A 360 -13.15 -13.67 8.89
N LEU A 361 -14.03 -13.21 8.00
CA LEU A 361 -15.48 -13.17 8.22
C LEU A 361 -16.16 -14.22 7.35
N ASP A 362 -16.78 -15.22 7.98
CA ASP A 362 -17.68 -16.19 7.34
C ASP A 362 -19.02 -15.48 7.03
N THR A 363 -19.27 -15.19 5.74
CA THR A 363 -20.44 -14.40 5.29
C THR A 363 -21.73 -15.23 5.20
N ASP A 364 -21.66 -16.56 5.33
CA ASP A 364 -22.87 -17.39 5.43
C ASP A 364 -23.48 -17.30 6.84
N LYS A 365 -22.61 -17.18 7.85
CA LYS A 365 -22.99 -17.13 9.27
C LYS A 365 -22.98 -15.72 9.87
N TRP A 366 -22.26 -14.79 9.23
CA TRP A 366 -21.81 -13.53 9.83
C TRP A 366 -20.98 -13.78 11.11
N GLU A 367 -19.95 -14.62 10.99
CA GLU A 367 -19.06 -15.02 12.09
C GLU A 367 -17.61 -14.63 11.79
N TRP A 368 -16.96 -13.87 12.67
CA TRP A 368 -15.52 -13.62 12.63
C TRP A 368 -14.77 -14.84 13.18
N THR A 369 -14.14 -15.61 12.29
CA THR A 369 -13.52 -16.90 12.61
C THR A 369 -12.05 -16.76 12.99
N THR A 370 -11.53 -17.77 13.70
CA THR A 370 -10.11 -17.85 14.12
C THR A 370 -9.15 -18.26 12.99
N GLY A 371 -9.64 -18.50 11.78
CA GLY A 371 -8.84 -18.98 10.65
C GLY A 371 -9.65 -19.17 9.36
N PHE A 372 -8.92 -19.18 8.25
CA PHE A 372 -9.45 -19.44 6.92
C PHE A 372 -9.57 -20.95 6.68
N THR A 373 -10.66 -21.38 6.03
CA THR A 373 -10.85 -22.77 5.59
C THR A 373 -11.31 -22.81 4.12
N PRO A 374 -10.56 -23.45 3.20
CA PRO A 374 -10.95 -23.56 1.79
C PRO A 374 -12.35 -24.18 1.59
N THR A 375 -13.11 -23.68 0.61
CA THR A 375 -14.52 -24.06 0.40
C THR A 375 -14.72 -25.56 0.16
N ASN A 376 -13.80 -26.22 -0.56
CA ASN A 376 -13.78 -27.67 -0.77
C ASN A 376 -13.60 -28.46 0.54
N VAL A 377 -12.78 -27.96 1.47
CA VAL A 377 -12.60 -28.56 2.80
C VAL A 377 -13.86 -28.35 3.65
N ARG A 378 -14.43 -27.14 3.62
CA ARG A 378 -15.67 -26.77 4.33
C ARG A 378 -16.87 -27.61 3.85
N ALA A 379 -16.99 -27.86 2.54
CA ALA A 379 -18.01 -28.73 1.95
C ALA A 379 -17.89 -30.19 2.44
N ASN A 380 -16.67 -30.75 2.45
CA ASN A 380 -16.42 -32.11 2.97
C ASN A 380 -16.74 -32.22 4.46
N ALA A 381 -16.43 -31.20 5.27
CA ALA A 381 -16.79 -31.17 6.68
C ALA A 381 -18.32 -31.13 6.92
N SER A 382 -19.08 -30.49 6.02
CA SER A 382 -20.55 -30.43 6.10
C SER A 382 -21.29 -31.68 5.61
N ASN A 383 -20.59 -32.66 5.03
CA ASN A 383 -21.20 -33.91 4.55
C ASN A 383 -20.49 -35.16 5.14
N PRO A 384 -20.93 -35.66 6.32
CA PRO A 384 -20.25 -36.76 7.03
C PRO A 384 -20.34 -38.16 6.37
N SER A 385 -20.86 -38.25 5.13
CA SER A 385 -21.42 -39.49 4.59
C SER A 385 -20.51 -40.33 3.66
N ASN A 386 -19.19 -40.13 3.66
CA ASN A 386 -18.29 -41.14 3.07
C ASN A 386 -16.84 -41.14 3.63
N PRO A 387 -16.41 -42.16 4.41
CA PRO A 387 -15.03 -42.28 4.90
C PRO A 387 -14.11 -43.02 3.91
N SER A 388 -13.98 -42.50 2.67
CA SER A 388 -13.04 -43.04 1.68
C SER A 388 -11.61 -42.55 1.97
N SER A 389 -10.73 -43.49 2.35
CA SER A 389 -9.40 -43.24 2.92
C SER A 389 -8.43 -42.42 2.05
N LEU A 390 -7.83 -41.38 2.63
CA LEU A 390 -6.60 -40.75 2.12
C LEU A 390 -5.37 -41.62 2.46
N THR A 391 -5.15 -42.68 1.67
CA THR A 391 -3.95 -43.51 1.77
C THR A 391 -2.77 -42.81 1.10
N PHE A 392 -1.99 -42.05 1.88
CA PHE A 392 -0.76 -41.45 1.38
C PHE A 392 0.29 -42.52 1.04
N GLY A 393 0.55 -42.70 -0.26
CA GLY A 393 1.56 -43.63 -0.75
C GLY A 393 2.98 -43.17 -0.41
N THR A 394 3.65 -43.91 0.48
CA THR A 394 5.06 -43.65 0.82
C THR A 394 5.96 -43.96 -0.39
N VAL A 395 6.57 -42.93 -0.98
CA VAL A 395 7.56 -43.12 -2.07
C VAL A 395 8.86 -43.66 -1.47
N THR A 396 9.11 -44.96 -1.65
CA THR A 396 10.33 -45.63 -1.19
C THR A 396 11.54 -45.24 -2.06
N THR A 397 12.58 -44.69 -1.46
CA THR A 397 13.86 -44.42 -2.13
C THR A 397 14.82 -45.61 -1.99
N THR A 398 15.27 -46.17 -3.12
CA THR A 398 16.18 -47.33 -3.18
C THR A 398 16.88 -47.35 -4.55
N ALA A 399 18.19 -47.58 -4.71
CA ALA A 399 19.33 -47.39 -3.79
C ALA A 399 20.65 -47.30 -4.59
N ILE A 400 21.61 -46.53 -4.05
CA ILE A 400 23.06 -46.80 -3.94
C ILE A 400 23.77 -47.64 -5.03
N VAL A 401 24.82 -47.06 -5.62
CA VAL A 401 26.10 -47.77 -5.91
C VAL A 401 27.27 -46.90 -5.41
N THR A 402 28.32 -47.52 -4.86
CA THR A 402 29.41 -46.87 -4.10
C THR A 402 30.80 -47.01 -4.74
N ALA A 403 31.68 -46.00 -4.60
CA ALA A 403 33.13 -46.19 -4.51
C ALA A 403 33.88 -44.94 -3.95
N GLN A 404 35.01 -45.19 -3.28
CA GLN A 404 36.10 -44.25 -2.91
C GLN A 404 37.44 -44.84 -3.42
N PRO A 405 38.62 -44.22 -3.21
CA PRO A 405 39.04 -42.83 -3.48
C PRO A 405 40.35 -42.75 -4.33
N ASN A 406 40.92 -41.54 -4.40
CA ASN A 406 42.26 -41.10 -4.89
C ASN A 406 43.47 -42.02 -4.55
N PRO A 407 44.71 -41.83 -5.12
CA PRO A 407 45.16 -40.71 -5.98
C PRO A 407 46.10 -41.05 -7.19
N SER A 408 46.34 -40.08 -8.09
CA SER A 408 47.70 -39.70 -8.57
C SER A 408 47.71 -38.50 -9.57
N SER A 409 48.80 -37.71 -9.50
CA SER A 409 49.23 -36.65 -10.43
C SER A 409 50.71 -36.90 -10.78
N PRO A 410 51.41 -36.18 -11.69
CA PRO A 410 51.03 -35.07 -12.59
C PRO A 410 51.27 -35.47 -14.09
N SER A 411 51.47 -34.63 -15.14
CA SER A 411 51.86 -33.21 -15.30
C SER A 411 51.67 -32.69 -16.74
N SER A 412 51.53 -31.35 -16.89
CA SER A 412 52.01 -30.49 -18.01
C SER A 412 51.56 -30.73 -19.48
N ASN A 413 51.31 -29.72 -20.33
CA ASN A 413 51.29 -28.25 -20.14
C ASN A 413 50.42 -27.54 -21.21
N PRO A 414 50.04 -26.26 -21.03
CA PRO A 414 49.03 -25.56 -21.86
C PRO A 414 49.57 -24.41 -22.75
N LEU A 415 48.70 -23.94 -23.67
CA LEU A 415 48.71 -22.62 -24.34
C LEU A 415 47.25 -22.23 -24.64
N ALA A 416 46.80 -20.97 -24.72
CA ALA A 416 47.22 -19.70 -24.09
C ALA A 416 46.12 -18.63 -24.36
N PRO A 417 45.82 -17.67 -23.45
CA PRO A 417 45.03 -16.47 -23.74
C PRO A 417 45.90 -15.19 -23.80
N VAL A 418 45.43 -14.16 -24.52
CA VAL A 418 46.21 -12.96 -24.88
C VAL A 418 45.57 -11.65 -24.37
N GLY A 419 46.37 -10.85 -23.64
CA GLY A 419 46.11 -9.42 -23.35
C GLY A 419 44.98 -9.09 -22.36
N GLY A 420 44.93 -7.92 -21.73
CA GLY A 420 45.91 -6.82 -21.68
C GLY A 420 45.40 -5.67 -20.76
N PRO A 421 46.26 -4.95 -20.02
CA PRO A 421 45.81 -4.07 -18.94
C PRO A 421 45.42 -2.65 -19.42
N GLY A 422 44.12 -2.32 -19.39
CA GLY A 422 43.62 -0.97 -19.70
C GLY A 422 42.62 -0.35 -18.70
N GLY A 423 41.98 -1.16 -17.84
CA GLY A 423 40.77 -0.72 -17.11
C GLY A 423 40.97 0.26 -15.95
N VAL A 424 42.14 0.31 -15.32
CA VAL A 424 42.28 0.95 -13.99
C VAL A 424 42.55 2.47 -14.06
N ALA A 425 43.14 2.97 -15.14
CA ALA A 425 43.50 4.39 -15.26
C ALA A 425 42.29 5.32 -15.49
N ALA A 426 41.26 4.83 -16.19
CA ALA A 426 40.10 5.65 -16.58
C ALA A 426 39.23 6.07 -15.38
N MET A 427 39.08 5.21 -14.37
CA MET A 427 38.21 5.47 -13.22
C MET A 427 38.75 6.59 -12.30
N VAL A 428 40.06 6.72 -12.18
CA VAL A 428 40.71 7.72 -11.31
C VAL A 428 40.53 9.14 -11.89
N LEU A 429 40.64 9.29 -13.21
CA LEU A 429 40.44 10.58 -13.90
C LEU A 429 39.00 11.11 -13.75
N GLY A 430 38.00 10.23 -13.87
CA GLY A 430 36.58 10.60 -13.69
C GLY A 430 36.28 11.17 -12.30
N ALA A 431 36.81 10.54 -11.25
CA ALA A 431 36.63 11.00 -9.87
C ALA A 431 37.24 12.39 -9.62
N ILE A 432 38.43 12.67 -10.16
CA ILE A 432 39.12 13.96 -10.01
C ILE A 432 38.32 15.09 -10.69
N ILE A 433 37.76 14.83 -11.88
CA ILE A 433 36.93 15.82 -12.60
C ILE A 433 35.69 16.20 -11.78
N LEU A 434 34.98 15.22 -11.19
CA LEU A 434 33.80 15.48 -10.37
C LEU A 434 34.12 16.32 -9.12
N VAL A 435 35.26 16.06 -8.45
CA VAL A 435 35.72 16.87 -7.31
C VAL A 435 36.04 18.32 -7.74
N ILE A 436 36.70 18.52 -8.88
CA ILE A 436 36.99 19.87 -9.41
C ILE A 436 35.69 20.62 -9.71
N ILE A 437 34.70 19.98 -10.33
CA ILE A 437 33.37 20.57 -10.59
C ILE A 437 32.68 20.97 -9.27
N GLY A 438 32.63 20.06 -8.28
CA GLY A 438 32.03 20.34 -6.97
C GLY A 438 32.69 21.52 -6.24
N VAL A 439 34.02 21.57 -6.19
CA VAL A 439 34.77 22.69 -5.59
C VAL A 439 34.52 24.00 -6.35
N THR A 440 34.35 23.95 -7.67
CA THR A 440 34.09 25.13 -8.51
C THR A 440 32.67 25.67 -8.28
N LEU A 441 31.67 24.81 -8.15
CA LEU A 441 30.30 25.17 -7.81
C LEU A 441 30.21 25.76 -6.39
N CYS A 442 30.83 25.12 -5.40
CA CYS A 442 30.88 25.65 -4.02
C CYS A 442 31.60 27.01 -3.93
N ARG A 443 32.64 27.24 -4.75
CA ARG A 443 33.33 28.55 -4.85
C ARG A 443 32.47 29.62 -5.53
N ARG A 444 31.65 29.27 -6.54
CA ARG A 444 30.64 30.17 -7.12
C ARG A 444 29.56 30.50 -6.09
N TYR A 445 29.02 29.50 -5.39
CA TYR A 445 27.98 29.69 -4.38
C TYR A 445 28.44 30.59 -3.23
N ARG A 446 29.65 30.39 -2.69
CA ARG A 446 30.21 31.30 -1.66
C ARG A 446 30.44 32.73 -2.15
N ARG A 447 30.71 32.97 -3.44
CA ARG A 447 30.82 34.32 -4.01
C ARG A 447 29.48 35.02 -4.25
N ALA A 448 28.36 34.30 -4.18
CA ALA A 448 27.02 34.89 -4.18
C ALA A 448 26.56 35.35 -2.78
N ILE A 449 27.34 35.07 -1.72
CA ILE A 449 26.98 35.36 -0.32
C ILE A 449 28.13 36.13 0.38
N THR A 450 28.43 37.31 -0.16
CA THR A 450 29.18 38.38 0.53
C THR A 450 28.52 39.70 0.19
N PRO A 451 27.90 40.41 1.16
CA PRO A 451 27.26 41.70 0.91
C PRO A 451 28.32 42.79 0.84
N ASP A 452 28.25 43.65 -0.19
CA ASP A 452 29.12 44.80 -0.31
C ASP A 452 28.33 46.08 -0.65
N SER A 453 28.78 47.17 -0.05
CA SER A 453 28.45 48.60 -0.23
C SER A 453 27.25 49.03 -1.11
N GLN A 454 26.23 49.61 -0.45
CA GLN A 454 25.23 50.54 -1.03
C GLN A 454 25.85 51.87 -1.48
N PRO A 455 25.25 52.54 -2.48
CA PRO A 455 25.15 54.00 -2.47
C PRO A 455 23.71 54.54 -2.65
N ASN A 456 23.39 55.58 -1.86
CA ASN A 456 22.07 56.20 -1.69
C ASN A 456 21.44 56.82 -2.94
N VAL A 457 20.09 56.77 -3.03
CA VAL A 457 19.23 57.72 -3.76
C VAL A 457 18.00 58.03 -2.86
N PRO A 458 17.52 59.28 -2.73
CA PRO A 458 16.67 59.69 -1.59
C PRO A 458 15.16 59.45 -1.75
N LEU A 459 14.47 59.50 -0.60
CA LEU A 459 13.02 59.32 -0.42
C LEU A 459 12.16 60.45 -1.02
N LYS A 460 10.95 60.10 -1.46
CA LYS A 460 9.78 60.99 -1.56
C LYS A 460 8.52 60.21 -1.10
N PRO A 461 7.58 60.81 -0.36
CA PRO A 461 6.60 60.05 0.44
C PRO A 461 5.29 59.70 -0.29
N ASP A 462 4.39 59.07 0.48
CA ASP A 462 2.93 58.92 0.29
C ASP A 462 2.40 57.79 -0.61
N ALA A 463 2.42 56.57 -0.06
CA ALA A 463 1.39 55.55 -0.28
C ALA A 463 1.22 54.70 1.00
N LYS A 464 0.00 54.25 1.31
CA LYS A 464 -0.29 53.40 2.49
C LYS A 464 0.15 51.95 2.25
N PRO A 465 0.64 51.22 3.27
CA PRO A 465 0.83 49.77 3.18
C PRO A 465 -0.47 49.00 3.48
N ASP A 466 -0.82 48.05 2.62
CA ASP A 466 -1.78 47.00 2.95
C ASP A 466 -1.12 45.93 3.85
N ILE A 467 -1.89 45.37 4.80
CA ILE A 467 -1.36 44.40 5.76
C ILE A 467 -1.35 43.00 5.14
N VAL A 468 -0.17 42.55 4.70
CA VAL A 468 0.08 41.15 4.36
C VAL A 468 0.25 40.34 5.64
N LEU A 469 -0.78 39.58 6.01
CA LEU A 469 -0.73 38.62 7.11
C LEU A 469 0.08 37.38 6.71
N LEU A 470 1.34 37.33 7.15
CA LEU A 470 2.14 36.11 7.14
C LEU A 470 1.51 35.05 8.08
N PRO A 471 1.52 33.75 7.71
CA PRO A 471 1.00 32.70 8.59
C PRO A 471 1.89 32.55 9.83
N MET A 472 1.33 32.85 11.01
CA MET A 472 2.00 32.59 12.28
C MET A 472 2.17 31.10 12.53
N ILE A 473 3.40 30.67 12.84
CA ILE A 473 3.67 29.34 13.38
C ILE A 473 3.21 29.33 14.86
N MET A 474 2.01 28.82 15.13
CA MET A 474 1.59 28.56 16.52
C MET A 474 2.29 27.31 17.06
N VAL A 475 3.34 27.52 17.85
CA VAL A 475 3.93 26.47 18.70
C VAL A 475 3.05 26.29 19.93
N TYR A 476 2.21 25.26 19.95
CA TYR A 476 1.35 24.96 21.09
C TYR A 476 2.17 24.28 22.21
N LYS A 477 2.23 24.91 23.39
CA LYS A 477 2.68 24.27 24.63
C LYS A 477 1.47 23.71 25.38
N PRO A 478 1.50 22.44 25.85
CA PRO A 478 0.60 22.02 26.91
C PRO A 478 1.09 22.59 28.25
N ASP A 479 0.17 23.13 29.05
CA ASP A 479 0.08 22.92 30.52
C ASP A 479 -1.01 23.87 31.09
N GLU A 480 -2.14 23.30 31.52
CA GLU A 480 -2.65 23.36 32.91
C GLU A 480 -4.10 22.85 32.98
N VAL A 481 -4.41 22.10 34.04
CA VAL A 481 -5.75 21.53 34.28
C VAL A 481 -6.54 22.43 35.22
N VAL A 482 -7.60 23.08 34.71
CA VAL A 482 -8.57 23.79 35.53
C VAL A 482 -9.89 23.03 35.57
N ILE A 483 -10.11 22.31 36.66
CA ILE A 483 -11.41 21.66 36.94
C ILE A 483 -12.43 22.75 37.30
N LYS A 484 -13.56 22.76 36.59
CA LYS A 484 -14.81 23.41 37.06
C LYS A 484 -15.99 22.49 36.81
N ASN A 485 -16.81 22.28 37.84
CA ASN A 485 -18.07 21.57 37.71
C ASN A 485 -19.05 22.34 36.81
N PRO A 486 -19.94 21.64 36.09
CA PRO A 486 -21.15 22.25 35.54
C PRO A 486 -22.15 22.48 36.68
N ASP A 487 -22.87 23.61 36.67
CA ASP A 487 -24.25 23.61 37.16
C ASP A 487 -25.08 24.83 36.70
N VAL A 488 -26.40 24.62 36.68
CA VAL A 488 -27.53 25.58 36.57
C VAL A 488 -27.52 26.63 35.44
N VAL A 489 -28.46 26.44 34.51
CA VAL A 489 -29.10 27.52 33.72
C VAL A 489 -30.40 27.94 34.40
N ARG A 490 -30.61 29.25 34.67
CA ARG A 490 -31.93 29.92 34.59
C ARG A 490 -31.86 31.43 34.81
N GLN A 491 -32.67 32.14 34.00
CA GLN A 491 -32.92 33.59 33.95
C GLN A 491 -31.71 34.46 33.59
#